data_AF-A0A2E0W494-F1
#
_entry.id   AF-A0A2E0W494-F1
#
_cell.length_a   1.000
_cell.length_b   1.000
_cell.length_c   1.000
_cell.angle_alpha   90.00
_cell.angle_beta   90.00
_cell.angle_gamma   90.00
#
_symmetry.space_group_name_H-M   'P 1'
#
loop_
_entity.id
_entity.type
_entity.pdbx_description
1 polymer ?
#
loop_
_entity_poly.entity_id
_entity_poly.type
_entity_poly.pdbx_seq_one_letter_code
_entity_poly.pdbx_strand_id
1 'polypeptide(L)'
;MKKNLNIIVFILTYYLLLPFIQKIDKTHNLGLSYLDELLYLYIIWKYISLRKIKHDTSIYLILFMLYLFVSIYINTLPISHIIQIFLYLKFWIFFLYFYNLQFDDKLIILNKFNKVINVVFNLVVIFIVFEIMFPKIFPFLFGFDKENRGLFNFYLTSFFGHRTSFAQFIIFYFVFKFYYASIINKTNIKLNFNYMLSFLLIFLSYSRKEFVALLYFLFFFPYSNFSNKIKFLYALPIVVILSYGYLYNTMDDLMKDTFSEDYNRVTMIKVAEEILLDNLPLGTGPGTFGSQMSEKFMKIYDEYNVGKYMLGYVEGRSFIYDIFLISFFVEVGIGIVFLIIMLLKIYYLNKGNINIASYIVNFLLVSTILIGLISPVLMNSYGILVFSFIGTIVNLDENKLIIGTNKNKK
;
A
#
# COMPACT_ATOMS: atom_id res chain seq x y z
N MET A 1 -16.08 -3.34 25.71
CA MET A 1 -14.85 -3.42 24.89
C MET A 1 -14.83 -4.57 23.87
N LYS A 2 -15.02 -5.85 24.25
CA LYS A 2 -14.89 -7.00 23.32
C LYS A 2 -15.73 -6.91 22.02
N LYS A 3 -16.96 -6.38 22.08
CA LYS A 3 -17.85 -6.20 20.90
C LYS A 3 -17.27 -5.19 19.89
N ASN A 4 -16.59 -4.13 20.35
CA ASN A 4 -15.96 -3.13 19.48
C ASN A 4 -14.74 -3.70 18.74
N LEU A 5 -13.99 -4.61 19.37
CA LEU A 5 -12.84 -5.25 18.74
C LEU A 5 -13.24 -6.18 17.58
N ASN A 6 -14.43 -6.79 17.64
CA ASN A 6 -14.95 -7.59 16.52
C ASN A 6 -15.25 -6.71 15.30
N ILE A 7 -15.78 -5.50 15.52
CA ILE A 7 -16.07 -4.55 14.44
C ILE A 7 -14.77 -4.08 13.79
N ILE A 8 -13.71 -3.82 14.57
CA ILE A 8 -12.40 -3.43 14.03
C ILE A 8 -11.80 -4.54 13.17
N VAL A 9 -11.88 -5.80 13.64
CA VAL A 9 -11.41 -6.94 12.86
C VAL A 9 -12.25 -7.09 11.59
N PHE A 10 -13.56 -6.91 11.66
CA PHE A 10 -14.44 -6.88 10.49
C PHE A 10 -14.02 -5.80 9.48
N ILE A 11 -13.70 -4.58 9.93
CA ILE A 11 -13.21 -3.49 9.08
C ILE A 11 -11.90 -3.91 8.38
N LEU A 12 -10.94 -4.49 9.11
CA LEU A 12 -9.70 -4.98 8.50
C LEU A 12 -9.95 -6.12 7.50
N THR A 13 -10.89 -7.03 7.79
CA THR A 13 -11.33 -8.06 6.84
C THR A 13 -11.95 -7.45 5.58
N TYR A 14 -12.78 -6.41 5.74
CA TYR A 14 -13.38 -5.69 4.62
C TYR A 14 -12.29 -5.10 3.73
N TYR A 15 -11.27 -4.42 4.29
CA TYR A 15 -10.16 -3.89 3.48
C TYR A 15 -9.31 -4.98 2.82
N LEU A 16 -9.13 -6.15 3.45
CA LEU A 16 -8.50 -7.30 2.79
C LEU A 16 -9.27 -7.77 1.55
N LEU A 17 -10.59 -7.76 1.62
CA LEU A 17 -11.48 -8.20 0.55
C LEU A 17 -11.92 -7.07 -0.39
N LEU A 18 -11.54 -5.82 -0.11
CA LEU A 18 -12.02 -4.64 -0.83
C LEU A 18 -11.82 -4.74 -2.35
N PRO A 19 -10.66 -5.19 -2.88
CA PRO A 19 -10.50 -5.30 -4.33
C PRO A 19 -11.51 -6.26 -4.98
N PHE A 20 -11.87 -7.34 -4.28
CA PHE A 20 -12.89 -8.30 -4.73
C PHE A 20 -14.29 -7.71 -4.64
N ILE A 21 -14.61 -7.07 -3.50
CA ILE A 21 -15.91 -6.44 -3.26
C ILE A 21 -16.18 -5.34 -4.28
N GLN A 22 -15.21 -4.46 -4.54
CA GLN A 22 -15.33 -3.40 -5.55
C GLN A 22 -15.58 -3.96 -6.95
N LYS A 23 -15.01 -5.13 -7.27
CA LYS A 23 -15.20 -5.74 -8.57
C LYS A 23 -16.62 -6.31 -8.71
N ILE A 24 -17.10 -7.04 -7.70
CA ILE A 24 -18.49 -7.52 -7.62
C ILE A 24 -19.48 -6.34 -7.68
N ASP A 25 -19.20 -5.27 -6.95
CA ASP A 25 -20.06 -4.08 -6.92
C ASP A 25 -20.16 -3.43 -8.31
N LYS A 26 -19.05 -3.35 -9.06
CA LYS A 26 -19.07 -2.86 -10.45
C LYS A 26 -19.87 -3.77 -11.38
N THR A 27 -19.78 -5.09 -11.25
CA THR A 27 -20.53 -6.02 -12.11
C THR A 27 -22.01 -6.07 -11.80
N HIS A 28 -22.40 -5.92 -10.53
CA HIS A 28 -23.79 -6.12 -10.08
C HIS A 28 -24.49 -4.85 -9.57
N ASN A 29 -23.80 -3.71 -9.58
CA ASN A 29 -24.30 -2.39 -9.14
C ASN A 29 -24.97 -2.43 -7.76
N LEU A 30 -24.28 -3.00 -6.77
CA LEU A 30 -24.84 -3.29 -5.44
C LEU A 30 -24.82 -2.07 -4.50
N GLY A 31 -24.19 -0.96 -4.90
CA GLY A 31 -24.04 0.25 -4.08
C GLY A 31 -23.10 0.05 -2.89
N LEU A 32 -22.20 -0.93 -2.94
CA LEU A 32 -21.22 -1.21 -1.88
C LEU A 32 -20.10 -0.16 -1.82
N SER A 33 -20.02 0.71 -2.83
CA SER A 33 -19.13 1.87 -2.84
C SER A 33 -19.20 2.67 -1.53
N TYR A 34 -20.41 3.01 -1.06
CA TYR A 34 -20.63 3.81 0.16
C TYR A 34 -20.20 3.15 1.47
N LEU A 35 -20.01 1.82 1.48
CA LEU A 35 -19.64 1.09 2.68
C LEU A 35 -18.22 1.46 3.14
N ASP A 36 -17.30 1.74 2.22
CA ASP A 36 -15.94 2.17 2.56
C ASP A 36 -15.95 3.52 3.31
N GLU A 37 -16.74 4.49 2.84
CA GLU A 37 -16.91 5.78 3.53
C GLU A 37 -17.55 5.61 4.91
N LEU A 38 -18.56 4.76 5.05
CA LEU A 38 -19.19 4.50 6.34
C LEU A 38 -18.23 3.85 7.35
N LEU A 39 -17.44 2.87 6.92
CA LEU A 39 -16.43 2.23 7.77
C LEU A 39 -15.31 3.21 8.13
N TYR A 40 -14.94 4.08 7.20
CA TYR A 40 -13.98 5.13 7.47
C TYR A 40 -14.48 6.16 8.51
N LEU A 41 -15.71 6.66 8.35
CA LEU A 41 -16.35 7.55 9.33
C LEU A 41 -16.45 6.90 10.70
N TYR A 42 -16.73 5.60 10.77
CA TYR A 42 -16.72 4.86 12.02
C TYR A 42 -15.34 4.87 12.71
N ILE A 43 -14.25 4.71 11.95
CA ILE A 43 -12.88 4.78 12.49
C ILE A 43 -12.55 6.20 12.97
N ILE A 44 -12.94 7.25 12.24
CA ILE A 44 -12.80 8.64 12.69
C ILE A 44 -13.51 8.83 14.03
N TRP A 45 -14.79 8.44 14.11
CA TRP A 45 -15.57 8.56 15.34
C TRP A 45 -14.91 7.81 16.50
N LYS A 46 -14.41 6.60 16.24
CA LYS A 46 -13.67 5.83 17.25
C LYS A 46 -12.39 6.52 17.67
N TYR A 47 -11.62 7.06 16.74
CA TYR A 47 -10.41 7.82 17.03
C TYR A 47 -10.69 9.03 17.91
N ILE A 48 -11.70 9.84 17.59
CA ILE A 48 -12.11 11.00 18.41
C ILE A 48 -12.59 10.57 19.79
N SER A 49 -13.27 9.42 19.90
CA SER A 49 -13.76 8.90 21.17
C SER A 49 -12.66 8.40 22.13
N LEU A 50 -11.42 8.22 21.65
CA LEU A 50 -10.29 7.83 22.49
C LEU A 50 -9.87 9.02 23.37
N ARG A 51 -10.15 8.94 24.68
CA ARG A 51 -9.85 10.00 25.66
C ARG A 51 -8.36 10.34 25.84
N LYS A 52 -7.43 9.56 25.27
CA LYS A 52 -5.97 9.77 25.37
C LYS A 52 -5.37 9.87 23.97
N ILE A 53 -5.57 11.01 23.33
CA ILE A 53 -4.91 11.31 22.05
C ILE A 53 -3.50 11.80 22.38
N LYS A 54 -2.47 11.12 21.87
CA LYS A 54 -1.11 11.65 21.90
C LYS A 54 -1.02 12.84 20.95
N HIS A 55 -1.09 14.05 21.50
CA HIS A 55 -1.23 15.30 20.75
C HIS A 55 -0.13 15.51 19.71
N ASP A 56 1.11 15.11 20.00
CA ASP A 56 2.27 15.33 19.13
C ASP A 56 2.15 14.71 17.73
N THR A 57 1.47 13.57 17.59
CA THR A 57 1.29 12.90 16.29
C THR A 57 0.11 13.46 15.49
N SER A 58 -0.89 14.01 16.19
CA SER A 58 -2.10 14.56 15.59
C SER A 58 -1.87 15.96 15.03
N ILE A 59 -0.90 16.71 15.55
CA ILE A 59 -0.55 18.05 15.07
C ILE A 59 -0.16 18.01 13.59
N TYR A 60 0.62 17.01 13.15
CA TYR A 60 1.01 16.89 11.74
C TYR A 60 -0.20 16.69 10.80
N LEU A 61 -1.21 15.94 11.25
CA LEU A 61 -2.46 15.79 10.50
C LEU A 61 -3.19 17.13 10.39
N ILE A 62 -3.30 17.87 11.50
CA ILE A 62 -3.97 19.18 11.52
C ILE A 62 -3.26 20.19 10.63
N LEU A 63 -1.92 20.26 10.70
CA LEU A 63 -1.12 21.13 9.86
C LEU A 63 -1.27 20.79 8.37
N PHE A 64 -1.29 19.49 8.03
CA PHE A 64 -1.49 19.09 6.64
C PHE A 64 -2.90 19.39 6.15
N MET A 65 -3.94 19.18 6.98
CA MET A 65 -5.30 19.58 6.66
C MET A 65 -5.39 21.09 6.40
N LEU A 66 -4.80 21.92 7.27
CA LEU A 66 -4.78 23.37 7.13
C LEU A 66 -4.09 23.79 5.83
N TYR A 67 -2.95 23.19 5.49
CA TYR A 67 -2.27 23.41 4.22
C TYR A 67 -3.19 23.12 3.02
N LEU A 68 -3.87 21.97 3.03
CA LEU A 68 -4.74 21.57 1.93
C LEU A 68 -6.00 22.46 1.83
N PHE A 69 -6.54 22.93 2.97
CA PHE A 69 -7.62 23.93 2.98
C PHE A 69 -7.19 25.25 2.35
N VAL A 70 -5.98 25.72 2.65
CA VAL A 70 -5.41 26.94 2.05
C VAL A 70 -5.21 26.75 0.54
N SER A 71 -4.68 25.60 0.11
CA SER A 71 -4.53 25.26 -1.31
C SER A 71 -5.88 25.29 -2.05
N ILE A 72 -6.93 24.66 -1.50
CA ILE A 72 -8.28 24.70 -2.10
C ILE A 72 -8.80 26.14 -2.23
N TYR A 73 -8.64 26.96 -1.19
CA TYR A 73 -9.13 28.32 -1.17
C TYR A 73 -8.42 29.18 -2.22
N ILE A 74 -7.09 29.12 -2.29
CA ILE A 74 -6.28 29.92 -3.22
C ILE A 74 -6.50 29.48 -4.68
N ASN A 75 -6.57 28.18 -4.94
CA ASN A 75 -6.81 27.64 -6.27
C ASN A 75 -8.29 27.69 -6.69
N THR A 76 -9.17 28.29 -5.87
CA THR A 76 -10.61 28.42 -6.11
C THR A 76 -11.30 27.09 -6.45
N LEU A 77 -10.85 26.01 -5.80
CA LEU A 77 -11.35 24.67 -6.09
C LEU A 77 -12.72 24.43 -5.42
N PRO A 78 -13.58 23.59 -6.01
CA PRO A 78 -14.86 23.21 -5.41
C PRO A 78 -14.72 22.70 -3.97
N ILE A 79 -15.68 23.08 -3.10
CA ILE A 79 -15.71 22.65 -1.69
C ILE A 79 -15.76 21.12 -1.56
N SER A 80 -16.27 20.40 -2.56
CA SER A 80 -16.26 18.93 -2.59
C SER A 80 -14.85 18.33 -2.49
N HIS A 81 -13.81 19.07 -2.88
CA HIS A 81 -12.41 18.65 -2.69
C HIS A 81 -12.00 18.56 -1.23
N ILE A 82 -12.65 19.30 -0.32
CA ILE A 82 -12.41 19.16 1.12
C ILE A 82 -12.76 17.76 1.59
N ILE A 83 -13.89 17.22 1.13
CA ILE A 83 -14.31 15.85 1.46
C ILE A 83 -13.29 14.85 0.91
N GLN A 84 -12.76 15.10 -0.29
CA GLN A 84 -11.72 14.27 -0.87
C GLN A 84 -10.44 14.28 -0.02
N ILE A 85 -9.97 15.43 0.48
CA ILE A 85 -8.82 15.49 1.40
C ILE A 85 -8.97 14.50 2.57
N PHE A 86 -10.15 14.48 3.20
CA PHE A 86 -10.41 13.54 4.28
C PHE A 86 -10.30 12.09 3.82
N LEU A 87 -10.74 11.75 2.61
CA LEU A 87 -10.56 10.39 2.06
C LEU A 87 -9.09 10.05 1.79
N TYR A 88 -8.25 11.01 1.38
CA TYR A 88 -6.82 10.78 1.15
C TYR A 88 -6.05 10.53 2.45
N LEU A 89 -6.52 11.09 3.56
CA LEU A 89 -5.91 10.94 4.87
C LEU A 89 -6.38 9.70 5.64
N LYS A 90 -7.14 8.82 4.97
CA LYS A 90 -7.56 7.50 5.50
C LYS A 90 -6.39 6.77 6.14
N PHE A 91 -5.30 6.55 5.40
CA PHE A 91 -4.16 5.76 5.92
C PHE A 91 -3.61 6.31 7.25
N TRP A 92 -3.51 7.64 7.38
CA TRP A 92 -2.97 8.27 8.58
C TRP A 92 -3.93 8.22 9.75
N ILE A 93 -5.23 8.41 9.51
CA ILE A 93 -6.25 8.29 10.54
C ILE A 93 -6.32 6.85 11.07
N PHE A 94 -6.21 5.85 10.20
CA PHE A 94 -6.08 4.46 10.61
C PHE A 94 -4.81 4.25 11.45
N PHE A 95 -3.66 4.74 11.00
CA PHE A 95 -2.43 4.70 11.80
C PHE A 95 -2.64 5.29 13.20
N LEU A 96 -3.15 6.53 13.30
CA LEU A 96 -3.38 7.22 14.57
C LEU A 96 -4.35 6.46 15.48
N TYR A 97 -5.42 5.89 14.91
CA TYR A 97 -6.37 5.08 15.66
C TYR A 97 -5.69 3.87 16.31
N PHE A 98 -5.03 3.02 15.50
CA PHE A 98 -4.36 1.82 15.99
C PHE A 98 -3.17 2.15 16.90
N TYR A 99 -2.46 3.24 16.64
CA TYR A 99 -1.36 3.73 17.47
C TYR A 99 -1.78 4.04 18.90
N ASN A 100 -2.96 4.63 19.08
CA ASN A 100 -3.49 5.05 20.37
C ASN A 100 -4.27 3.96 21.13
N LEU A 101 -4.44 2.75 20.56
CA LEU A 101 -5.03 1.63 21.27
C LEU A 101 -4.17 1.17 22.46
N GLN A 102 -4.83 0.60 23.47
CA GLN A 102 -4.14 0.00 24.61
C GLN A 102 -3.41 -1.29 24.20
N PHE A 103 -2.39 -1.67 24.97
CA PHE A 103 -1.56 -2.85 24.69
C PHE A 103 -2.39 -4.14 24.57
N ASP A 104 -3.32 -4.37 25.49
CA ASP A 104 -4.18 -5.58 25.47
C ASP A 104 -5.10 -5.61 24.25
N ASP A 105 -5.64 -4.46 23.84
CA ASP A 105 -6.48 -4.35 22.65
C ASP A 105 -5.69 -4.63 21.37
N LYS A 106 -4.47 -4.07 21.27
CA LYS A 106 -3.55 -4.33 20.15
C LYS A 106 -3.26 -5.83 20.02
N LEU A 107 -2.97 -6.51 21.13
CA LEU A 107 -2.74 -7.95 21.16
C LEU A 107 -3.96 -8.78 20.72
N ILE A 108 -5.15 -8.44 21.23
CA ILE A 108 -6.38 -9.12 20.83
C ILE A 108 -6.65 -8.95 19.34
N ILE A 109 -6.43 -7.75 18.79
CA ILE A 109 -6.59 -7.47 17.36
C ILE A 109 -5.60 -8.30 16.55
N LEU A 110 -4.30 -8.30 16.90
CA LEU A 110 -3.29 -9.09 16.20
C LEU A 110 -3.64 -10.58 16.18
N ASN A 111 -4.08 -11.14 17.30
CA ASN A 111 -4.46 -12.56 17.41
C ASN A 111 -5.69 -12.90 16.56
N LYS A 112 -6.72 -12.04 16.57
CA LYS A 112 -7.93 -12.25 15.75
C LYS A 112 -7.62 -12.06 14.27
N PHE A 113 -6.89 -11.02 13.92
CA PHE A 113 -6.53 -10.71 12.56
C PHE A 113 -5.62 -11.78 11.95
N ASN A 114 -4.72 -12.39 12.75
CA ASN A 114 -3.95 -13.55 12.31
C ASN A 114 -4.83 -14.76 11.93
N LYS A 115 -5.96 -14.98 12.60
CA LYS A 115 -6.90 -16.03 12.19
C LYS A 115 -7.56 -15.68 10.86
N VAL A 116 -8.05 -14.45 10.72
CA VAL A 116 -8.69 -13.95 9.50
C VAL A 116 -7.74 -14.02 8.31
N ILE A 117 -6.54 -13.48 8.43
CA ILE A 117 -5.60 -13.39 7.30
C ILE A 117 -5.19 -14.79 6.79
N ASN A 118 -5.19 -15.82 7.65
CA ASN A 118 -4.98 -17.21 7.23
C ASN A 118 -6.16 -17.77 6.45
N VAL A 119 -7.39 -17.49 6.90
CA VAL A 119 -8.58 -17.90 6.16
C VAL A 119 -8.57 -17.25 4.79
N VAL A 120 -8.31 -15.93 4.72
CA VAL A 120 -8.20 -15.21 3.45
C VAL A 120 -7.07 -15.77 2.59
N PHE A 121 -5.89 -16.03 3.13
CA PHE A 121 -4.77 -16.63 2.38
C PHE A 121 -5.12 -18.03 1.84
N ASN A 122 -5.79 -18.87 2.64
CA ASN A 122 -6.22 -20.19 2.18
C ASN A 122 -7.28 -20.08 1.07
N LEU A 123 -8.21 -19.12 1.17
CA LEU A 123 -9.14 -18.81 0.08
C LEU A 123 -8.38 -18.38 -1.17
N VAL A 124 -7.38 -17.51 -1.03
CA VAL A 124 -6.54 -17.08 -2.16
C VAL A 124 -5.91 -18.29 -2.85
N VAL A 125 -5.35 -19.24 -2.09
CA VAL A 125 -4.76 -20.47 -2.63
C VAL A 125 -5.80 -21.32 -3.36
N ILE A 126 -7.00 -21.49 -2.80
CA ILE A 126 -8.10 -22.23 -3.46
C ILE A 126 -8.47 -21.58 -4.79
N PHE A 127 -8.61 -20.24 -4.81
CA PHE A 127 -8.92 -19.51 -6.03
C PHE A 127 -7.80 -19.58 -7.06
N ILE A 128 -6.54 -19.64 -6.64
CA ILE A 128 -5.39 -19.83 -7.53
C ILE A 128 -5.41 -21.22 -8.17
N VAL A 129 -5.73 -22.27 -7.39
CA VAL A 129 -5.90 -23.62 -7.95
C VAL A 129 -7.00 -23.60 -9.01
N PHE A 130 -8.11 -22.92 -8.75
CA PHE A 130 -9.21 -22.78 -9.71
C PHE A 130 -8.80 -21.96 -10.95
N GLU A 131 -8.05 -20.86 -10.77
CA GLU A 131 -7.50 -20.03 -11.86
C GLU A 131 -6.55 -20.84 -12.76
N ILE A 132 -5.70 -21.69 -12.18
CA ILE A 132 -4.77 -22.57 -12.91
C ILE A 132 -5.50 -23.70 -13.65
N MET A 133 -6.50 -24.33 -13.01
CA MET A 133 -7.27 -25.42 -13.63
C MET A 133 -8.16 -24.92 -14.77
N PHE A 134 -8.67 -23.69 -14.68
CA PHE A 134 -9.63 -23.14 -15.63
C PHE A 134 -9.25 -21.72 -16.11
N PRO A 135 -8.08 -21.53 -16.76
CA PRO A 135 -7.51 -20.21 -17.07
C PRO A 135 -8.33 -19.39 -18.07
N LYS A 136 -9.24 -20.02 -18.82
CA LYS A 136 -10.17 -19.33 -19.73
C LYS A 136 -11.49 -18.94 -19.06
N ILE A 137 -12.00 -19.79 -18.17
CA ILE A 137 -13.31 -19.63 -17.53
C ILE A 137 -13.20 -18.70 -16.33
N PHE A 138 -12.12 -18.80 -15.55
CA PHE A 138 -11.94 -18.03 -14.34
C PHE A 138 -12.00 -16.51 -14.57
N PRO A 139 -11.24 -15.92 -15.54
CA PRO A 139 -11.35 -14.49 -15.82
C PRO A 139 -12.74 -14.09 -16.31
N PHE A 140 -13.40 -14.96 -17.08
CA PHE A 140 -14.75 -14.70 -17.60
C PHE A 140 -15.79 -14.64 -16.47
N LEU A 141 -15.76 -15.59 -15.52
CA LEU A 141 -16.70 -15.64 -14.39
C LEU A 141 -16.63 -14.40 -13.50
N PHE A 142 -15.44 -13.80 -13.35
CA PHE A 142 -15.23 -12.67 -12.46
C PHE A 142 -15.00 -11.33 -13.19
N GLY A 143 -15.13 -11.30 -14.52
CA GLY A 143 -14.93 -10.10 -15.34
C GLY A 143 -13.51 -9.53 -15.23
N PHE A 144 -12.49 -10.38 -15.31
CA PHE A 144 -11.08 -9.97 -15.25
C PHE A 144 -10.53 -9.72 -16.65
N ASP A 145 -10.01 -8.51 -16.87
CA ASP A 145 -9.29 -8.19 -18.10
C ASP A 145 -8.04 -9.07 -18.20
N LYS A 146 -7.88 -9.73 -19.35
CA LYS A 146 -6.65 -10.47 -19.64
C LYS A 146 -5.58 -9.50 -20.10
N GLU A 147 -4.58 -9.27 -19.26
CA GLU A 147 -3.34 -8.65 -19.72
C GLU A 147 -2.48 -9.73 -20.43
N ASN A 148 -1.93 -9.43 -21.61
CA ASN A 148 -0.98 -10.33 -22.29
C ASN A 148 0.40 -10.24 -21.59
N ARG A 149 0.52 -10.86 -20.41
CA ARG A 149 1.72 -10.84 -19.56
C ARG A 149 1.96 -12.19 -18.89
N GLY A 150 3.19 -12.44 -18.46
CA GLY A 150 3.60 -13.66 -17.75
C GLY A 150 4.03 -14.81 -18.66
N LEU A 151 4.27 -16.00 -18.08
CA LEU A 151 4.63 -17.18 -18.86
C LEU A 151 3.43 -17.64 -19.69
N PHE A 152 3.62 -17.76 -21.01
CA PHE A 152 2.54 -18.14 -21.95
C PHE A 152 1.29 -17.25 -21.86
N ASN A 153 1.47 -15.94 -21.60
CA ASN A 153 0.39 -14.97 -21.39
C ASN A 153 -0.53 -15.33 -20.19
N PHE A 154 0.02 -16.02 -19.19
CA PHE A 154 -0.65 -16.35 -17.95
C PHE A 154 0.10 -15.78 -16.73
N TYR A 155 -0.65 -15.16 -15.82
CA TYR A 155 -0.18 -14.67 -14.53
C TYR A 155 -1.27 -14.86 -13.47
N LEU A 156 -0.88 -14.92 -12.20
CA LEU A 156 -1.82 -15.13 -11.10
C LEU A 156 -2.46 -13.83 -10.63
N THR A 157 -3.78 -13.85 -10.46
CA THR A 157 -4.55 -12.76 -9.87
C THR A 157 -5.44 -13.18 -8.70
N SER A 158 -5.79 -14.46 -8.60
CA SER A 158 -6.77 -14.97 -7.64
C SER A 158 -8.07 -14.15 -7.69
N PHE A 159 -8.84 -14.11 -6.60
CA PHE A 159 -10.06 -13.30 -6.53
C PHE A 159 -9.78 -11.77 -6.53
N PHE A 160 -8.53 -11.31 -6.42
CA PHE A 160 -8.23 -9.87 -6.47
C PHE A 160 -8.41 -9.28 -7.87
N GLY A 161 -8.35 -10.12 -8.91
CA GLY A 161 -8.58 -9.72 -10.30
C GLY A 161 -7.57 -8.74 -10.89
N HIS A 162 -6.54 -8.36 -10.14
CA HIS A 162 -5.40 -7.54 -10.56
C HIS A 162 -4.13 -8.02 -9.86
N ARG A 163 -3.05 -8.17 -10.64
CA ARG A 163 -1.74 -8.67 -10.19
C ARG A 163 -1.11 -7.85 -9.06
N THR A 164 -1.26 -6.52 -9.10
CA THR A 164 -0.68 -5.59 -8.12
C THR A 164 -1.37 -5.75 -6.77
N SER A 165 -2.71 -5.74 -6.73
CA SER A 165 -3.49 -5.97 -5.52
C SER A 165 -3.21 -7.33 -4.90
N PHE A 166 -3.12 -8.38 -5.74
CA PHE A 166 -2.74 -9.72 -5.29
C PHE A 166 -1.33 -9.74 -4.68
N ALA A 167 -0.32 -9.22 -5.38
CA ALA A 167 1.05 -9.21 -4.89
C ALA A 167 1.22 -8.38 -3.62
N GLN A 168 0.55 -7.23 -3.53
CA GLN A 168 0.50 -6.38 -2.33
C GLN A 168 -0.09 -7.13 -1.13
N PHE A 169 -1.19 -7.87 -1.32
CA PHE A 169 -1.73 -8.73 -0.27
C PHE A 169 -0.73 -9.80 0.17
N ILE A 170 -0.05 -10.48 -0.76
CA ILE A 170 0.91 -11.53 -0.39
C ILE A 170 2.11 -10.95 0.35
N ILE A 171 2.62 -9.77 -0.02
CA ILE A 171 3.68 -9.07 0.75
C ILE A 171 3.19 -8.78 2.16
N PHE A 172 1.99 -8.19 2.28
CA PHE A 172 1.42 -7.86 3.57
C PHE A 172 1.25 -9.11 4.44
N TYR A 173 0.71 -10.19 3.87
CA TYR A 173 0.58 -11.49 4.54
C TYR A 173 1.94 -12.03 5.00
N PHE A 174 2.94 -12.03 4.11
CA PHE A 174 4.28 -12.52 4.40
C PHE A 174 4.88 -11.78 5.61
N VAL A 175 4.88 -10.45 5.57
CA VAL A 175 5.46 -9.60 6.62
C VAL A 175 4.66 -9.68 7.92
N PHE A 176 3.32 -9.68 7.84
CA PHE A 176 2.46 -9.84 9.01
C PHE A 176 2.71 -11.18 9.70
N LYS A 177 2.76 -12.28 8.92
CA LYS A 177 3.05 -13.61 9.44
C LYS A 177 4.41 -13.70 10.07
N PHE A 178 5.39 -13.09 9.42
CA PHE A 178 6.74 -13.01 9.91
C PHE A 178 6.78 -12.31 11.28
N TYR A 179 6.16 -11.13 11.41
CA TYR A 179 6.02 -10.42 12.69
C TYR A 179 5.37 -11.31 13.75
N TYR A 180 4.23 -11.92 13.42
CA TYR A 180 3.47 -12.73 14.37
C TYR A 180 4.29 -13.93 14.87
N ALA A 181 4.99 -14.63 13.98
CA ALA A 181 5.82 -15.78 14.34
C ALA A 181 7.03 -15.38 15.19
N SER A 182 7.73 -14.31 14.80
CA SER A 182 8.97 -13.85 15.45
C SER A 182 8.74 -13.20 16.82
N ILE A 183 7.74 -12.34 16.93
CA ILE A 183 7.56 -11.48 18.11
C ILE A 183 6.48 -12.01 19.04
N ILE A 184 5.33 -12.44 18.50
CA ILE A 184 4.18 -12.87 19.32
C ILE A 184 4.34 -14.32 19.77
N ASN A 185 4.59 -15.22 18.82
CA ASN A 185 4.71 -16.65 19.11
C ASN A 185 6.12 -17.06 19.55
N LYS A 186 7.15 -16.22 19.30
CA LYS A 186 8.57 -16.53 19.56
C LYS A 186 9.01 -17.89 19.00
N THR A 187 8.38 -18.32 17.92
CA THR A 187 8.72 -19.57 17.26
C THR A 187 9.88 -19.34 16.32
N ASN A 188 10.85 -20.26 16.31
CA ASN A 188 11.86 -20.26 15.26
C ASN A 188 11.16 -20.27 13.91
N ILE A 189 11.48 -19.27 13.09
CA ILE A 189 10.99 -19.12 11.73
C ILE A 189 11.73 -20.17 10.89
N LYS A 190 11.41 -21.45 11.11
CA LYS A 190 11.78 -22.49 10.15
C LYS A 190 11.05 -22.18 8.84
N LEU A 191 11.64 -22.58 7.72
CA LEU A 191 11.02 -22.54 6.39
C LEU A 191 9.63 -23.21 6.46
N ASN A 192 8.62 -22.38 6.70
CA ASN A 192 7.23 -22.80 6.74
C ASN A 192 6.75 -22.82 5.29
N PHE A 193 6.00 -23.87 4.94
CA PHE A 193 5.37 -24.01 3.64
C PHE A 193 4.65 -22.72 3.21
N ASN A 194 3.99 -22.03 4.14
CA ASN A 194 3.30 -20.77 3.84
C ASN A 194 4.23 -19.64 3.36
N TYR A 195 5.48 -19.56 3.84
CA TYR A 195 6.45 -18.57 3.39
C TYR A 195 6.98 -18.90 2.00
N MET A 196 7.31 -20.18 1.75
CA MET A 196 7.72 -20.65 0.43
C MET A 196 6.60 -20.44 -0.60
N LEU A 197 5.37 -20.79 -0.24
CA LEU A 197 4.20 -20.60 -1.08
C LEU A 197 3.99 -19.11 -1.37
N SER A 198 4.05 -18.24 -0.37
CA SER A 198 3.92 -16.79 -0.58
C SER A 198 4.97 -16.23 -1.55
N PHE A 199 6.23 -16.69 -1.43
CA PHE A 199 7.30 -16.30 -2.35
C PHE A 199 7.00 -16.74 -3.79
N LEU A 200 6.60 -18.00 -3.96
CA LEU A 200 6.23 -18.57 -5.26
C LEU A 200 5.01 -17.84 -5.86
N LEU A 201 4.01 -17.51 -5.04
CA LEU A 201 2.82 -16.77 -5.47
C LEU A 201 3.15 -15.35 -5.95
N ILE A 202 4.03 -14.61 -5.26
CA ILE A 202 4.48 -13.29 -5.73
C ILE A 202 5.26 -13.42 -7.03
N PHE A 203 6.17 -14.40 -7.13
CA PHE A 203 6.92 -14.65 -8.36
C PHE A 203 6.00 -14.91 -9.57
N LEU A 204 4.98 -15.75 -9.38
CA LEU A 204 3.99 -16.10 -10.40
C LEU A 204 2.94 -15.00 -10.67
N SER A 205 2.87 -13.95 -9.83
CA SER A 205 2.00 -12.80 -10.07
C SER A 205 2.49 -11.87 -11.19
N TYR A 206 3.77 -11.96 -11.56
CA TYR A 206 4.43 -11.03 -12.49
C TYR A 206 4.37 -9.55 -12.08
N SER A 207 4.19 -9.28 -10.78
CA SER A 207 4.22 -7.94 -10.21
C SER A 207 5.65 -7.56 -9.80
N ARG A 208 6.40 -7.01 -10.76
CA ARG A 208 7.86 -6.78 -10.67
C ARG A 208 8.29 -5.98 -9.43
N LYS A 209 7.67 -4.82 -9.20
CA LYS A 209 8.04 -3.92 -8.09
C LYS A 209 7.72 -4.53 -6.71
N GLU A 210 6.60 -5.25 -6.60
CA GLU A 210 6.23 -6.01 -5.41
C GLU A 210 7.21 -7.16 -5.16
N PHE A 211 7.63 -7.89 -6.20
CA PHE A 211 8.65 -8.93 -6.08
C PHE A 211 9.99 -8.37 -5.60
N VAL A 212 10.44 -7.25 -6.16
CA VAL A 212 11.65 -6.54 -5.69
C VAL A 212 11.52 -6.12 -4.22
N ALA A 213 10.35 -5.61 -3.82
CA ALA A 213 10.10 -5.26 -2.42
C ALA A 213 10.19 -6.48 -1.50
N LEU A 214 9.68 -7.64 -1.91
CA LEU A 214 9.83 -8.88 -1.15
C LEU A 214 11.28 -9.37 -1.08
N LEU A 215 12.04 -9.29 -2.19
CA LEU A 215 13.46 -9.61 -2.18
C LEU A 215 14.20 -8.69 -1.20
N TYR A 216 13.95 -7.38 -1.27
CA TYR A 216 14.49 -6.43 -0.30
C TYR A 216 14.16 -6.84 1.15
N PHE A 217 12.93 -7.27 1.44
CA PHE A 217 12.59 -7.77 2.77
C PHE A 217 13.49 -8.92 3.20
N LEU A 218 13.63 -9.95 2.36
CA LEU A 218 14.37 -11.19 2.65
C LEU A 218 15.87 -10.95 2.82
N PHE A 219 16.44 -10.10 1.98
CA PHE A 219 17.87 -9.84 1.91
C PHE A 219 18.37 -8.88 2.99
N PHE A 220 17.56 -7.88 3.35
CA PHE A 220 17.91 -6.94 4.41
C PHE A 220 17.44 -7.42 5.79
N PHE A 221 16.70 -8.53 5.88
CA PHE A 221 16.32 -9.12 7.16
C PHE A 221 17.58 -9.53 7.94
N PRO A 222 17.63 -9.31 9.27
CA PRO A 222 18.73 -9.81 10.07
C PRO A 222 18.57 -11.31 10.25
N TYR A 223 19.14 -12.10 9.34
CA TYR A 223 19.86 -13.27 9.83
C TYR A 223 20.90 -12.74 10.82
N SER A 224 20.84 -13.22 12.06
CA SER A 224 21.61 -12.74 13.22
C SER A 224 23.14 -12.74 13.01
N ASN A 225 23.62 -13.35 11.92
CA ASN A 225 25.02 -13.74 11.79
C ASN A 225 25.88 -12.79 10.93
N PHE A 226 25.30 -11.79 10.24
CA PHE A 226 26.09 -10.84 9.42
C PHE A 226 25.95 -9.40 9.88
N SER A 227 27.05 -8.65 9.85
CA SER A 227 27.06 -7.21 10.12
C SER A 227 26.26 -6.44 9.06
N ASN A 228 25.61 -5.34 9.44
CA ASN A 228 24.73 -4.57 8.55
C ASN A 228 25.44 -4.06 7.28
N LYS A 229 26.74 -3.78 7.36
CA LYS A 229 27.57 -3.37 6.21
C LYS A 229 27.80 -4.51 5.22
N ILE A 230 28.07 -5.72 5.72
CA ILE A 230 28.31 -6.91 4.89
C ILE A 230 27.01 -7.34 4.20
N LYS A 231 25.87 -7.28 4.89
CA LYS A 231 24.55 -7.51 4.29
C LYS A 231 24.32 -6.58 3.10
N PHE A 232 24.57 -5.28 3.26
CA PHE A 232 24.39 -4.32 2.18
C PHE A 232 25.32 -4.61 0.99
N LEU A 233 26.58 -4.98 1.24
CA LEU A 233 27.58 -5.21 0.20
C LEU A 233 27.30 -6.45 -0.67
N TYR A 234 26.81 -7.54 -0.06
CA TYR A 234 26.56 -8.81 -0.78
C TYR A 234 25.12 -8.98 -1.23
N ALA A 235 24.16 -8.51 -0.44
CA ALA A 235 22.75 -8.71 -0.74
C ALA A 235 22.25 -7.80 -1.85
N LEU A 236 22.74 -6.56 -1.92
CA LEU A 236 22.31 -5.60 -2.94
C LEU A 236 22.68 -6.04 -4.36
N PRO A 237 23.92 -6.52 -4.65
CA PRO A 237 24.22 -7.12 -5.94
C PRO A 237 23.35 -8.33 -6.29
N ILE A 238 23.05 -9.21 -5.32
CA ILE A 238 22.20 -10.39 -5.56
C ILE A 238 20.76 -9.97 -5.85
N VAL A 239 20.20 -9.03 -5.09
CA VAL A 239 18.87 -8.45 -5.37
C VAL A 239 18.87 -7.84 -6.76
N VAL A 240 19.89 -7.04 -7.10
CA VAL A 240 20.02 -6.41 -8.42
C VAL A 240 20.12 -7.46 -9.52
N ILE A 241 20.93 -8.51 -9.36
CA ILE A 241 21.10 -9.58 -10.37
C ILE A 241 19.81 -10.40 -10.51
N LEU A 242 19.16 -10.80 -9.42
CA LEU A 242 17.91 -11.57 -9.48
C LEU A 242 16.78 -10.72 -10.06
N SER A 243 16.71 -9.44 -9.67
CA SER A 243 15.75 -8.49 -10.24
C SER A 243 16.04 -8.25 -11.71
N TYR A 244 17.31 -8.07 -12.08
CA TYR A 244 17.73 -7.87 -13.45
C TYR A 244 17.45 -9.11 -14.29
N GLY A 245 17.79 -10.32 -13.84
CA GLY A 245 17.49 -11.57 -14.57
C GLY A 245 15.98 -11.81 -14.73
N TYR A 246 15.19 -11.49 -13.70
CA TYR A 246 13.73 -11.55 -13.79
C TYR A 246 13.16 -10.50 -14.74
N LEU A 247 13.69 -9.28 -14.72
CA LEU A 247 13.29 -8.19 -15.61
C LEU A 247 13.72 -8.49 -17.05
N TYR A 248 14.97 -8.87 -17.28
CA TYR A 248 15.56 -9.18 -18.58
C TYR A 248 14.76 -10.27 -19.31
N ASN A 249 14.50 -11.41 -18.66
CA ASN A 249 13.69 -12.50 -19.23
C ASN A 249 12.23 -12.12 -19.50
N THR A 250 11.76 -10.96 -19.02
CA THR A 250 10.40 -10.46 -19.26
C THR A 250 10.38 -9.15 -20.06
N MET A 251 11.51 -8.67 -20.60
CA MET A 251 11.63 -7.32 -21.17
C MET A 251 12.41 -7.16 -22.49
N ASP A 252 12.82 -8.22 -23.20
CA ASP A 252 13.56 -8.06 -24.47
C ASP A 252 12.87 -7.13 -25.49
N ASP A 253 11.53 -7.16 -25.58
CA ASP A 253 10.77 -6.25 -26.46
C ASP A 253 10.47 -4.88 -25.82
N LEU A 254 10.35 -4.80 -24.49
CA LEU A 254 9.98 -3.57 -23.78
C LEU A 254 11.17 -2.64 -23.52
N MET A 255 12.39 -3.15 -23.39
CA MET A 255 13.58 -2.31 -23.15
C MET A 255 13.91 -1.41 -24.35
N LYS A 256 13.60 -1.85 -25.58
CA LYS A 256 13.80 -1.04 -26.79
C LYS A 256 12.85 0.18 -26.83
N ASP A 257 11.62 0.02 -26.34
CA ASP A 257 10.63 1.10 -26.28
C ASP A 257 10.75 1.99 -25.03
N THR A 258 11.36 1.49 -23.95
CA THR A 258 11.44 2.19 -22.64
C THR A 258 12.51 3.29 -22.58
N PHE A 259 13.52 3.23 -23.44
CA PHE A 259 14.64 4.20 -23.48
C PHE A 259 14.60 5.14 -24.69
N SER A 260 13.51 5.18 -25.46
CA SER A 260 13.32 6.19 -26.50
C SER A 260 12.92 7.53 -25.88
N GLU A 261 13.30 8.65 -26.52
CA GLU A 261 12.87 10.00 -26.08
C GLU A 261 11.34 10.18 -26.15
N ASP A 262 10.68 9.36 -26.97
CA ASP A 262 9.21 9.26 -27.09
C ASP A 262 8.58 8.37 -26.01
N TYR A 263 9.35 7.86 -25.04
CA TYR A 263 8.81 7.03 -23.98
C TYR A 263 7.93 7.87 -23.05
N ASN A 264 6.63 7.57 -23.06
CA ASN A 264 5.59 8.31 -22.37
C ASN A 264 5.94 8.73 -20.93
N ARG A 265 6.70 7.92 -20.17
CA ARG A 265 7.05 8.25 -18.78
C ARG A 265 8.07 9.40 -18.66
N VAL A 266 9.02 9.53 -19.58
CA VAL A 266 9.99 10.64 -19.57
C VAL A 266 9.29 11.94 -19.92
N THR A 267 8.40 11.91 -20.90
CA THR A 267 7.54 13.05 -21.26
C THR A 267 6.62 13.45 -20.10
N MET A 268 6.02 12.49 -19.40
CA MET A 268 5.21 12.75 -18.20
C MET A 268 6.03 13.43 -17.08
N ILE A 269 7.29 13.04 -16.88
CA ILE A 269 8.16 13.66 -15.86
C ILE A 269 8.47 15.12 -16.24
N LYS A 270 8.81 15.40 -17.50
CA LYS A 270 9.12 16.76 -17.96
C LYS A 270 7.90 17.69 -17.85
N VAL A 271 6.75 17.21 -18.28
CA VAL A 271 5.48 17.95 -18.17
C VAL A 271 5.12 18.18 -16.70
N ALA A 272 5.26 17.16 -15.85
CA ALA A 272 5.05 17.29 -14.41
C ALA A 272 5.98 18.33 -13.77
N GLU A 273 7.24 18.40 -14.19
CA GLU A 273 8.20 19.40 -13.74
C GLU A 273 7.77 20.83 -14.12
N GLU A 274 7.36 21.06 -15.37
CA GLU A 274 6.86 22.36 -15.84
C GLU A 274 5.66 22.81 -15.01
N ILE A 275 4.66 21.95 -14.85
CA ILE A 275 3.47 22.28 -14.03
C ILE A 275 3.88 22.58 -12.59
N LEU A 276 4.77 21.79 -12.01
CA LEU A 276 5.20 22.01 -10.63
C LEU A 276 5.84 23.39 -10.50
N LEU A 277 6.75 23.75 -11.39
CA LEU A 277 7.44 25.04 -11.36
C LEU A 277 6.45 26.22 -11.44
N ASP A 278 5.43 26.11 -12.29
CA ASP A 278 4.42 27.14 -12.49
C ASP A 278 3.42 27.26 -11.32
N ASN A 279 3.24 26.18 -10.55
CA ASN A 279 2.24 26.11 -9.48
C ASN A 279 2.84 26.04 -8.07
N LEU A 280 4.16 26.16 -7.93
CA LEU A 280 4.79 26.31 -6.61
C LEU A 280 4.35 27.62 -5.94
N PRO A 281 4.15 27.65 -4.60
CA PRO A 281 4.45 26.57 -3.66
C PRO A 281 3.31 25.57 -3.40
N LEU A 282 2.08 25.88 -3.83
CA LEU A 282 0.87 25.17 -3.38
C LEU A 282 0.51 23.94 -4.22
N GLY A 283 1.08 23.84 -5.42
CA GLY A 283 0.68 22.87 -6.42
C GLY A 283 -0.70 23.20 -7.01
N THR A 284 -1.20 22.29 -7.83
CA THR A 284 -2.44 22.47 -8.60
C THR A 284 -3.69 22.09 -7.82
N GLY A 285 -3.56 21.52 -6.62
CA GLY A 285 -4.70 21.20 -5.77
C GLY A 285 -4.37 20.33 -4.54
N PRO A 286 -5.37 19.62 -4.00
CA PRO A 286 -5.19 18.89 -2.74
C PRO A 286 -4.61 17.47 -2.90
N GLY A 287 -4.07 17.12 -4.07
CA GLY A 287 -3.55 15.77 -4.31
C GLY A 287 -4.62 14.74 -4.58
N THR A 288 -5.80 15.19 -4.99
CA THR A 288 -6.93 14.36 -5.31
C THR A 288 -6.96 14.13 -6.81
N PHE A 289 -6.84 12.90 -7.32
CA PHE A 289 -7.09 12.52 -8.73
C PHE A 289 -8.55 12.78 -9.20
N GLY A 290 -9.27 13.70 -8.55
CA GLY A 290 -10.45 14.41 -9.03
C GLY A 290 -10.23 15.92 -9.18
N SER A 291 -9.01 16.45 -8.97
CA SER A 291 -8.59 17.87 -9.08
C SER A 291 -8.26 18.24 -10.52
N GLN A 292 -7.64 19.40 -10.75
CA GLN A 292 -7.24 19.89 -12.07
C GLN A 292 -6.30 18.95 -12.85
N MET A 293 -5.77 17.91 -12.19
CA MET A 293 -4.96 16.83 -12.76
C MET A 293 -5.69 15.50 -12.95
N SER A 294 -6.98 15.43 -12.66
CA SER A 294 -7.75 14.22 -12.93
C SER A 294 -8.09 14.06 -14.40
N GLU A 295 -8.28 12.83 -14.86
CA GLU A 295 -8.85 12.55 -16.20
C GLU A 295 -10.22 13.25 -16.42
N LYS A 296 -10.89 13.70 -15.36
CA LYS A 296 -12.18 14.41 -15.40
C LYS A 296 -12.06 15.93 -15.49
N PHE A 297 -10.88 16.50 -15.26
CA PHE A 297 -10.63 17.94 -15.36
C PHE A 297 -9.46 18.18 -16.34
N MET A 298 -9.79 18.42 -17.61
CA MET A 298 -8.80 18.57 -18.68
C MET A 298 -8.07 19.92 -18.68
N LYS A 299 -8.44 20.88 -17.81
CA LYS A 299 -7.92 22.25 -17.88
C LYS A 299 -6.38 22.33 -17.90
N ILE A 300 -5.69 21.60 -17.03
CA ILE A 300 -4.22 21.59 -17.02
C ILE A 300 -3.66 20.74 -18.17
N TYR A 301 -4.33 19.65 -18.53
CA TYR A 301 -3.92 18.82 -19.66
C TYR A 301 -3.98 19.56 -21.00
N ASP A 302 -4.97 20.45 -21.16
CA ASP A 302 -5.13 21.34 -22.30
C ASP A 302 -4.13 22.49 -22.26
N GLU A 303 -3.88 23.09 -21.09
CA GLU A 303 -2.96 24.22 -20.90
C GLU A 303 -1.49 23.85 -21.17
N TYR A 304 -1.05 22.68 -20.72
CA TYR A 304 0.33 22.20 -20.90
C TYR A 304 0.47 21.27 -22.12
N ASN A 305 -0.54 21.22 -22.98
CA ASN A 305 -0.58 20.42 -24.21
C ASN A 305 -0.11 18.97 -24.00
N VAL A 306 -0.53 18.39 -22.88
CA VAL A 306 -0.13 17.05 -22.41
C VAL A 306 -0.63 15.96 -23.39
N GLY A 307 -1.58 16.34 -24.27
CA GLY A 307 -1.86 15.66 -25.52
C GLY A 307 -2.73 14.40 -25.39
N LYS A 308 -3.44 14.07 -26.48
CA LYS A 308 -4.19 12.81 -26.67
C LYS A 308 -3.34 11.55 -26.46
N TYR A 309 -2.01 11.67 -26.50
CA TYR A 309 -1.05 10.59 -26.34
C TYR A 309 -0.92 10.09 -24.89
N MET A 310 -1.22 10.91 -23.89
CA MET A 310 -1.18 10.51 -22.48
C MET A 310 -2.53 9.97 -21.99
N LEU A 311 -3.66 10.45 -22.52
CA LEU A 311 -5.00 9.99 -22.16
C LEU A 311 -5.37 8.59 -22.69
N GLY A 312 -4.46 7.89 -23.38
CA GLY A 312 -4.69 6.51 -23.85
C GLY A 312 -5.65 6.39 -25.05
N TYR A 313 -6.00 7.49 -25.72
CA TYR A 313 -6.92 7.49 -26.88
C TYR A 313 -6.32 6.94 -28.18
N VAL A 314 -5.06 6.48 -28.15
CA VAL A 314 -4.42 5.78 -29.28
C VAL A 314 -4.34 4.30 -28.93
N GLU A 315 -4.95 3.46 -29.79
CA GLU A 315 -5.02 2.01 -29.65
C GLU A 315 -3.68 1.41 -29.19
N GLY A 316 -3.67 0.80 -28.00
CA GLY A 316 -2.54 0.01 -27.50
C GLY A 316 -1.60 0.68 -26.50
N ARG A 317 -1.81 1.95 -26.09
CA ARG A 317 -0.95 2.63 -25.08
C ARG A 317 -1.57 2.61 -23.68
N SER A 318 -0.74 2.35 -22.65
CA SER A 318 -1.18 2.24 -21.24
C SER A 318 -1.30 3.61 -20.55
N PHE A 319 -2.29 3.75 -19.66
CA PHE A 319 -2.70 4.99 -18.97
C PHE A 319 -1.63 5.62 -18.04
N ILE A 320 -1.78 6.92 -17.77
CA ILE A 320 -0.94 7.83 -16.93
C ILE A 320 -0.65 7.35 -15.50
N TYR A 321 -1.36 6.36 -14.99
CA TYR A 321 -1.27 5.89 -13.60
C TYR A 321 0.09 5.27 -13.20
N ASP A 322 1.06 5.21 -14.12
CA ASP A 322 2.40 4.70 -13.87
C ASP A 322 3.33 5.66 -13.07
N ILE A 323 2.90 6.89 -12.76
CA ILE A 323 3.72 7.85 -11.97
C ILE A 323 2.94 8.56 -10.85
N PHE A 324 2.17 7.79 -10.07
CA PHE A 324 1.31 8.29 -8.98
C PHE A 324 1.99 9.33 -8.07
N LEU A 325 3.22 9.06 -7.60
CA LEU A 325 3.85 9.95 -6.62
C LEU A 325 4.29 11.28 -7.24
N ILE A 326 4.60 11.30 -8.53
CA ILE A 326 4.91 12.54 -9.24
C ILE A 326 3.64 13.34 -9.48
N SER A 327 2.55 12.71 -9.94
CA SER A 327 1.25 13.39 -10.04
C SER A 327 0.79 13.94 -8.70
N PHE A 328 0.94 13.16 -7.62
CA PHE A 328 0.64 13.61 -6.26
C PHE A 328 1.52 14.77 -5.81
N PHE A 329 2.81 14.76 -6.17
CA PHE A 329 3.73 15.85 -5.85
C PHE A 329 3.38 17.14 -6.60
N VAL A 330 3.04 17.04 -7.89
CA VAL A 330 2.59 18.18 -8.71
C VAL A 330 1.29 18.76 -8.15
N GLU A 331 0.35 17.91 -7.78
CA GLU A 331 -0.91 18.37 -7.21
C GLU A 331 -0.70 19.07 -5.87
N VAL A 332 0.02 18.46 -4.94
CA VAL A 332 0.12 18.95 -3.56
C VAL A 332 1.23 20.00 -3.37
N GLY A 333 2.14 20.15 -4.33
CA GLY A 333 3.27 21.08 -4.24
C GLY A 333 4.17 20.80 -3.03
N ILE A 334 4.52 21.85 -2.28
CA ILE A 334 5.35 21.73 -1.06
C ILE A 334 4.65 20.89 0.02
N GLY A 335 3.34 20.68 -0.06
CA GLY A 335 2.62 19.86 0.92
C GLY A 335 3.08 18.40 1.00
N ILE A 336 3.83 17.90 0.00
CA ILE A 336 4.54 16.62 0.11
C ILE A 336 5.45 16.56 1.35
N VAL A 337 5.98 17.71 1.79
CA VAL A 337 6.85 17.82 2.96
C VAL A 337 6.10 17.40 4.21
N PHE A 338 4.81 17.73 4.35
CA PHE A 338 3.99 17.25 5.47
C PHE A 338 3.84 15.72 5.43
N LEU A 339 3.64 15.14 4.25
CA LEU A 339 3.57 13.70 4.09
C LEU A 339 4.90 13.02 4.47
N ILE A 340 6.03 13.58 4.03
CA ILE A 340 7.36 13.11 4.40
C ILE A 340 7.57 13.22 5.92
N ILE A 341 7.19 14.35 6.53
CA ILE A 341 7.29 14.55 7.98
C ILE A 341 6.42 13.52 8.74
N MET A 342 5.22 13.21 8.25
CA MET A 342 4.36 12.18 8.83
C MET A 342 5.04 10.80 8.78
N LEU A 343 5.60 10.40 7.63
CA LEU A 343 6.34 9.15 7.50
C LEU A 343 7.58 9.11 8.41
N LEU A 344 8.34 10.21 8.45
CA LEU A 344 9.49 10.37 9.34
C LEU A 344 9.06 10.29 10.81
N LYS A 345 7.91 10.85 11.19
CA LYS A 345 7.40 10.75 12.56
C LYS A 345 7.17 9.29 12.95
N ILE A 346 6.61 8.45 12.07
CA ILE A 346 6.49 7.01 12.33
C ILE A 346 7.87 6.39 12.56
N TYR A 347 8.83 6.70 11.69
CA TYR A 347 10.21 6.21 11.82
C TYR A 347 10.83 6.60 13.18
N TYR A 348 10.68 7.86 13.61
CA TYR A 348 11.21 8.34 14.88
C TYR A 348 10.50 7.77 16.11
N LEU A 349 9.19 7.50 16.03
CA LEU A 349 8.45 6.84 17.11
C LEU A 349 8.97 5.42 17.43
N ASN A 350 9.76 4.88 16.51
CA ASN A 350 10.31 3.53 16.55
C ASN A 350 11.84 3.54 16.77
N LYS A 351 12.45 4.74 16.82
CA LYS A 351 13.89 4.95 16.98
C LYS A 351 14.27 4.74 18.45
N GLY A 352 14.66 3.53 18.81
CA GLY A 352 15.09 3.19 20.17
C GLY A 352 15.25 1.69 20.43
N ASN A 353 14.57 0.84 19.66
CA ASN A 353 14.67 -0.61 19.78
C ASN A 353 15.38 -1.18 18.55
N ILE A 354 16.57 -1.78 18.70
CA ILE A 354 17.21 -2.57 17.64
C ILE A 354 16.55 -3.97 17.63
N ASN A 355 15.23 -3.99 17.42
CA ASN A 355 14.42 -5.20 17.51
C ASN A 355 13.70 -5.45 16.19
N ILE A 356 13.20 -6.68 16.01
CA ILE A 356 12.55 -7.15 14.78
C ILE A 356 11.33 -6.28 14.43
N ALA A 357 10.59 -5.80 15.44
CA ALA A 357 9.46 -4.90 15.25
C ALA A 357 9.87 -3.62 14.51
N SER A 358 11.03 -3.07 14.89
CA SER A 358 11.51 -1.82 14.32
C SER A 358 11.90 -1.97 12.84
N TYR A 359 12.54 -3.09 12.51
CA TYR A 359 12.87 -3.45 11.13
C TYR A 359 11.61 -3.59 10.28
N ILE A 360 10.58 -4.27 10.79
CA ILE A 360 9.32 -4.49 10.06
C ILE A 360 8.61 -3.17 9.77
N VAL A 361 8.55 -2.26 10.75
CA VAL A 361 8.00 -0.91 10.53
C VAL A 361 8.79 -0.19 9.43
N ASN A 362 10.13 -0.18 9.51
CA ASN A 362 10.97 0.51 8.52
C ASN A 362 10.82 -0.09 7.12
N PHE A 363 10.78 -1.42 7.02
CA PHE A 363 10.50 -2.10 5.77
C PHE A 363 9.16 -1.67 5.18
N LEU A 364 8.08 -1.70 5.98
CA LEU A 364 6.74 -1.36 5.50
C LEU A 364 6.64 0.11 5.06
N LEU A 365 7.35 1.02 5.73
CA LEU A 365 7.45 2.42 5.28
C LEU A 365 8.18 2.51 3.93
N VAL A 366 9.35 1.88 3.80
CA VAL A 366 10.14 1.89 2.55
C VAL A 366 9.38 1.22 1.41
N SER A 367 8.74 0.07 1.65
CA SER A 367 7.95 -0.64 0.63
C SER A 367 6.75 0.20 0.18
N THR A 368 6.10 0.91 1.10
CA THR A 368 4.99 1.81 0.78
C THR A 368 5.44 2.97 -0.12
N ILE A 369 6.62 3.56 0.16
CA ILE A 369 7.19 4.61 -0.71
C ILE A 369 7.56 4.01 -2.07
N LEU A 370 8.29 2.90 -2.12
CA LEU A 370 8.75 2.27 -3.36
C LEU A 370 7.60 1.84 -4.28
N ILE A 371 6.58 1.18 -3.72
CA ILE A 371 5.39 0.78 -4.49
C ILE A 371 4.55 2.04 -4.82
N GLY A 372 4.53 3.02 -3.91
CA GLY A 372 3.85 4.31 -4.02
C GLY A 372 4.35 5.19 -5.17
N LEU A 373 5.63 5.08 -5.57
CA LEU A 373 6.17 5.81 -6.73
C LEU A 373 5.35 5.56 -8.02
N ILE A 374 4.80 4.35 -8.15
CA ILE A 374 4.19 3.83 -9.39
C ILE A 374 2.73 3.40 -9.12
N SER A 375 2.17 3.63 -7.93
CA SER A 375 0.80 3.19 -7.61
C SER A 375 0.20 4.03 -6.47
N PRO A 376 -1.12 4.27 -6.45
CA PRO A 376 -1.84 4.95 -5.38
C PRO A 376 -1.89 4.15 -4.06
N VAL A 377 -0.74 3.70 -3.56
CA VAL A 377 -0.65 2.82 -2.39
C VAL A 377 -1.24 3.45 -1.14
N LEU A 378 -1.04 4.75 -0.95
CA LEU A 378 -1.57 5.45 0.22
C LEU A 378 -3.10 5.50 0.26
N MET A 379 -3.75 5.35 -0.89
CA MET A 379 -5.19 5.41 -1.03
C MET A 379 -5.87 4.06 -1.15
N ASN A 380 -5.10 3.02 -1.50
CA ASN A 380 -5.65 1.69 -1.72
C ASN A 380 -5.78 0.92 -0.39
N SER A 381 -6.45 -0.24 -0.44
CA SER A 381 -6.64 -1.08 0.74
C SER A 381 -5.33 -1.56 1.36
N TYR A 382 -4.28 -1.78 0.55
CA TYR A 382 -2.97 -2.19 1.05
C TYR A 382 -2.37 -1.10 1.94
N GLY A 383 -2.40 0.18 1.55
CA GLY A 383 -1.97 1.29 2.40
C GLY A 383 -2.70 1.31 3.74
N ILE A 384 -4.04 1.22 3.72
CA ILE A 384 -4.86 1.20 4.94
C ILE A 384 -4.45 0.06 5.87
N LEU A 385 -4.26 -1.15 5.32
CA LEU A 385 -3.82 -2.33 6.09
C LEU A 385 -2.41 -2.16 6.66
N VAL A 386 -1.47 -1.66 5.86
CA VAL A 386 -0.09 -1.41 6.28
C VAL A 386 -0.04 -0.39 7.42
N PHE A 387 -0.70 0.76 7.28
CA PHE A 387 -0.68 1.80 8.31
C PHE A 387 -1.45 1.40 9.57
N SER A 388 -2.53 0.62 9.44
CA SER A 388 -3.21 -0.02 10.58
C SER A 388 -2.27 -0.96 11.33
N PHE A 389 -1.53 -1.79 10.60
CA PHE A 389 -0.60 -2.74 11.18
C PHE A 389 0.59 -2.03 11.84
N ILE A 390 1.20 -1.04 11.18
CA ILE A 390 2.25 -0.19 11.75
C ILE A 390 1.74 0.48 13.04
N GLY A 391 0.57 1.10 13.04
CA GLY A 391 0.00 1.71 14.24
C GLY A 391 -0.19 0.70 15.38
N THR A 392 -0.54 -0.54 15.04
CA THR A 392 -0.68 -1.62 16.03
C THR A 392 0.66 -2.00 16.64
N ILE A 393 1.73 -2.13 15.85
CA ILE A 393 3.02 -2.64 16.33
C ILE A 393 3.95 -1.57 16.92
N VAL A 394 3.80 -0.30 16.53
CA VAL A 394 4.59 0.79 17.12
C VAL A 394 4.25 0.92 18.61
N ASN A 395 5.30 1.03 19.44
CA ASN A 395 5.23 1.05 20.92
C ASN A 395 4.67 -0.23 21.57
N LEU A 396 4.65 -1.35 20.85
CA LEU A 396 4.30 -2.63 21.43
C LEU A 396 5.53 -3.17 22.19
N ASP A 397 5.52 -3.03 23.51
CA ASP A 397 6.65 -3.36 24.38
C ASP A 397 6.90 -4.87 24.41
N GLU A 398 8.03 -5.30 23.84
CA GLU A 398 8.43 -6.70 23.78
C GLU A 398 8.63 -7.33 25.16
N ASN A 399 8.95 -6.53 26.19
CA ASN A 399 9.08 -7.02 27.56
C ASN A 399 7.72 -7.34 28.19
N LYS A 400 6.66 -6.60 27.83
CA LYS A 400 5.28 -6.88 28.28
C LYS A 400 4.67 -8.08 27.57
N LEU A 401 5.13 -8.40 26.37
CA LEU A 401 4.76 -9.64 25.67
C LEU A 401 5.15 -10.89 26.47
N ILE A 402 6.31 -10.86 27.15
CA ILE A 402 6.82 -11.97 27.98
C ILE A 402 5.90 -12.26 29.17
N ILE A 403 5.47 -11.21 29.85
CA ILE A 403 4.63 -11.30 31.06
C ILE A 403 3.19 -11.73 30.69
N GLY A 404 2.66 -11.24 29.56
CA GLY A 404 1.33 -11.60 29.07
C GLY A 404 1.21 -13.06 28.64
N THR A 405 2.24 -13.63 28.00
CA THR A 405 2.23 -15.05 27.59
C THR A 405 2.23 -16.03 28.76
N ASN A 406 2.80 -15.65 29.91
CA ASN A 406 2.80 -16.49 31.11
C ASN A 406 1.46 -16.48 31.86
N LYS A 407 0.66 -15.41 31.72
CA LYS A 407 -0.69 -15.35 32.29
C LYS A 407 -1.73 -16.15 31.50
N ASN A 408 -1.55 -16.34 30.19
CA ASN A 408 -2.45 -17.15 29.36
C ASN A 408 -2.11 -18.65 29.33
N LYS A 409 -1.05 -19.07 30.02
CA LYS A 409 -0.65 -20.48 30.19
C LYS A 409 -1.00 -21.06 31.58
N LYS A 410 -1.68 -20.27 32.42
CA LYS A 410 -2.35 -20.72 33.64
C LYS A 410 -3.84 -20.54 33.43
#